data_AF-A0A965LT09-F1
#
_entry.id   AF-A0A965LT09-F1
#
_cell.length_a   1.000
_cell.length_b   1.000
_cell.length_c   1.000
_cell.angle_alpha   90.00
_cell.angle_beta   90.00
_cell.angle_gamma   90.00
#
_symmetry.space_group_name_H-M   'P 1'
#
loop_
_entity.id
_entity.type
_entity.pdbx_description
1 polymer ?
#
loop_
_entity_poly.entity_id
_entity_poly.type
_entity_poly.pdbx_seq_one_letter_code
_entity_poly.pdbx_strand_id
1 'polypeptide(L)'
;MQLLNAAKNRAANPAVPQLRPNKSKQELPPGPPLAAPASPSGWALTVALIKRLNQEVQASGAQLIVVSLTSPEQVWPNRRQRPAKPFAREQQLEALLRPLGIGYFPLAPTLQQQADAQGLSLHGFPGQQPGLGHWNANGHRLAAVALARRLCAKPLGSR
;
A
#
# COMPACT_ATOMS: atom_id res chain seq x y z
N MET A 1 12.49 -4.40 18.91
CA MET A 1 11.69 -4.09 17.70
C MET A 1 11.73 -2.60 17.30
N GLN A 2 11.77 -1.63 18.23
CA GLN A 2 11.92 -0.19 17.87
C GLN A 2 13.28 0.18 17.24
N LEU A 3 14.36 -0.51 17.63
CA LEU A 3 15.72 -0.21 17.15
C LEU A 3 15.93 -0.49 15.64
N LEU A 4 15.25 -1.51 15.10
CA LEU A 4 15.34 -1.87 13.68
C LEU A 4 14.61 -0.86 12.78
N ASN A 5 13.50 -0.28 13.24
CA ASN A 5 12.83 0.82 12.52
C ASN A 5 13.65 2.11 12.55
N ALA A 6 14.29 2.43 13.67
CA ALA A 6 15.17 3.59 13.78
C ALA A 6 16.38 3.47 12.84
N ALA A 7 17.00 2.28 12.73
CA ALA A 7 18.13 2.03 11.84
C ALA A 7 17.74 2.18 10.35
N LYS A 8 16.55 1.70 9.97
CA LYS A 8 16.04 1.82 8.59
C LYS A 8 15.78 3.27 8.19
N ASN A 9 15.26 4.08 9.13
CA ASN A 9 15.06 5.52 8.92
C ASN A 9 16.37 6.32 8.89
N ARG A 10 17.42 5.86 9.61
CA ARG A 10 18.75 6.49 9.62
C ARG A 10 19.56 6.19 8.37
N ALA A 11 19.42 4.99 7.80
CA ALA A 11 20.06 4.61 6.55
C ALA A 11 19.47 5.35 5.33
N ALA A 12 18.17 5.68 5.37
CA ALA A 12 17.51 6.47 4.34
C ALA A 12 17.88 7.97 4.35
N ASN A 13 18.52 8.44 5.43
CA ASN A 13 18.92 9.84 5.56
C ASN A 13 20.24 9.93 6.36
N PRO A 14 21.39 9.61 5.75
CA PRO A 14 22.67 9.68 6.44
C PRO A 14 22.94 11.13 6.87
N ALA A 15 23.35 11.31 8.13
CA ALA A 15 23.60 12.61 8.72
C ALA A 15 24.60 13.41 7.86
N VAL A 16 24.12 14.47 7.22
CA VAL A 16 24.94 15.45 6.54
C VAL A 16 25.82 16.13 7.60
N PRO A 17 27.15 16.22 7.42
CA PRO A 17 28.02 16.96 8.33
C PRO A 17 27.52 18.40 8.43
N GLN A 18 27.44 18.92 9.66
CA GLN A 18 27.02 20.29 9.98
C GLN A 18 27.81 21.31 9.13
N LEU A 19 27.24 21.71 7.99
CA LEU A 19 27.75 22.80 7.17
C LEU A 19 27.39 24.12 7.86
N ARG A 20 28.40 24.96 8.08
CA ARG A 20 28.30 26.29 8.69
C ARG A 20 27.18 27.11 8.04
N PRO A 21 26.47 27.97 8.81
CA PRO A 21 25.23 28.59 8.33
C PRO A 21 25.56 29.64 7.27
N ASN A 22 25.25 29.32 6.01
CA ASN A 22 25.29 30.31 4.93
C ASN A 22 23.96 31.09 4.96
N LYS A 23 24.04 32.38 5.30
CA LYS A 23 22.91 33.32 5.33
C LYS A 23 22.49 33.68 3.90
N SER A 24 21.79 32.78 3.22
CA SER A 24 20.94 33.07 2.04
C SER A 24 20.38 31.78 1.42
N LYS A 25 19.43 31.15 2.09
CA LYS A 25 18.43 30.33 1.39
C LYS A 25 17.07 30.83 1.82
N GLN A 26 16.44 31.62 0.95
CA GLN A 26 14.99 31.72 0.97
C GLN A 26 14.46 30.29 0.80
N GLU A 27 13.89 29.74 1.88
CA GLU A 27 13.06 28.55 1.80
C GLU A 27 11.84 28.92 0.97
N LEU A 28 11.87 28.55 -0.32
CA LEU A 28 10.64 28.48 -1.09
C LEU A 28 9.70 27.51 -0.37
N PRO A 29 8.42 27.86 -0.19
CA PRO A 29 7.46 26.96 0.43
C PRO A 29 7.47 25.62 -0.32
N PRO A 30 7.30 24.47 0.36
CA PRO A 30 7.29 23.18 -0.31
C PRO A 30 6.21 23.22 -1.38
N GLY A 31 6.64 23.25 -2.64
CA GLY A 31 5.75 23.10 -3.77
C GLY A 31 4.98 21.78 -3.64
N PRO A 32 3.81 21.65 -4.29
CA PRO A 32 3.10 20.38 -4.30
C PRO A 32 4.06 19.26 -4.70
N PRO A 33 3.98 18.07 -4.07
CA PRO A 33 4.86 16.96 -4.41
C PRO A 33 4.83 16.78 -5.92
N LEU A 34 6.00 16.79 -6.56
CA LEU A 34 6.11 16.55 -7.99
C LEU A 34 5.37 15.25 -8.29
N ALA A 35 4.33 15.33 -9.12
CA ALA A 35 3.65 14.14 -9.60
C ALA A 35 4.72 13.26 -10.24
N ALA A 36 4.92 12.04 -9.73
CA ALA A 36 5.78 11.08 -10.38
C ALA A 36 5.29 10.97 -11.83
N PRO A 37 6.18 11.09 -12.84
CA PRO A 37 5.75 10.97 -14.22
C PRO A 37 5.05 9.63 -14.37
N ALA A 38 3.83 9.65 -14.90
CA ALA A 38 3.12 8.44 -15.27
C ALA A 38 3.87 7.85 -16.47
N SER A 39 5.00 7.16 -16.22
CA SER A 39 5.78 6.57 -17.28
C SER A 39 5.13 5.25 -17.67
N PRO A 40 4.67 5.09 -18.94
CA PRO A 40 4.29 3.78 -19.46
C PRO A 40 5.41 2.75 -19.28
N SER A 41 6.68 3.18 -19.27
CA SER A 41 7.82 2.28 -19.06
C SER A 41 7.90 1.72 -17.63
N GLY A 42 7.49 2.49 -16.62
CA GLY A 42 7.51 2.05 -15.22
C GLY A 42 6.46 0.96 -14.96
N TRP A 43 5.26 1.13 -15.50
CA TRP A 43 4.22 0.12 -15.44
C TRP A 43 4.56 -1.13 -16.26
N ALA A 44 5.07 -0.96 -17.48
CA ALA A 44 5.50 -2.08 -18.30
C ALA A 44 6.60 -2.90 -17.62
N LEU A 45 7.60 -2.24 -17.02
CA LEU A 45 8.66 -2.91 -16.27
C LEU A 45 8.10 -3.64 -15.04
N THR A 46 7.20 -3.01 -14.28
CA THR A 46 6.56 -3.64 -13.12
C THR A 46 5.80 -4.91 -13.50
N VAL A 47 5.06 -4.87 -14.62
CA VAL A 47 4.33 -6.04 -15.14
C VAL A 47 5.30 -7.15 -15.56
N ALA A 48 6.40 -6.80 -16.24
CA ALA A 48 7.42 -7.77 -16.63
C ALA A 48 8.06 -8.45 -15.41
N LEU A 49 8.36 -7.68 -14.35
CA LEU A 49 8.92 -8.21 -13.10
C LEU A 49 7.93 -9.12 -12.37
N ILE A 50 6.65 -8.72 -12.27
CA ILE A 50 5.61 -9.56 -11.64
C ILE A 50 5.40 -10.86 -12.42
N LYS A 51 5.39 -10.78 -13.76
CA LYS A 51 5.28 -11.97 -14.62
C LYS A 51 6.46 -12.92 -14.38
N ARG A 52 7.69 -12.39 -14.31
CA ARG A 52 8.88 -13.19 -14.04
C ARG A 52 8.82 -13.85 -12.66
N LEU A 53 8.44 -13.10 -11.63
CA LEU A 53 8.27 -13.63 -10.28
C LEU A 53 7.22 -14.75 -10.24
N ASN A 54 6.09 -14.60 -10.94
CA ASN A 54 5.08 -15.66 -11.03
C ASN A 54 5.65 -16.94 -11.64
N GLN A 55 6.45 -16.84 -12.71
CA GLN A 55 7.09 -18.00 -13.34
C GLN A 55 8.03 -18.72 -12.37
N GLU A 56 8.82 -17.97 -11.60
CA GLU A 56 9.75 -18.53 -10.61
C GLU A 56 9.01 -19.21 -9.45
N VAL A 57 7.94 -18.58 -8.94
CA VAL A 57 7.10 -19.14 -7.87
C VAL A 57 6.41 -20.44 -8.33
N GLN A 58 5.84 -20.45 -9.55
CA GLN A 58 5.23 -21.65 -10.12
C GLN A 58 6.25 -22.77 -10.37
N ALA A 59 7.46 -22.43 -10.83
CA ALA A 59 8.56 -23.40 -10.99
C ALA A 59 8.98 -24.05 -9.66
N SER A 60 8.77 -23.37 -8.52
CA SER A 60 8.98 -23.93 -7.19
C SER A 60 7.79 -24.74 -6.63
N GLY A 61 6.71 -24.90 -7.40
CA GLY A 61 5.50 -25.60 -6.96
C GLY A 61 4.59 -24.78 -6.04
N ALA A 62 4.78 -23.46 -5.96
CA ALA A 62 3.98 -22.55 -5.16
C ALA A 62 3.10 -21.64 -6.04
N GLN A 63 2.15 -20.94 -5.42
CA GLN A 63 1.27 -19.98 -6.09
C GLN A 63 1.62 -18.55 -5.67
N LEU A 64 1.81 -17.66 -6.64
CA LEU A 64 1.93 -16.23 -6.36
C LEU A 64 0.55 -15.60 -6.16
N ILE A 65 0.39 -14.87 -5.07
CA ILE A 65 -0.77 -14.02 -4.78
C ILE A 65 -0.27 -12.59 -4.56
N VAL A 66 -0.91 -11.64 -5.21
CA VAL A 66 -0.68 -10.21 -5.01
C VAL A 66 -1.75 -9.65 -4.09
N VAL A 67 -1.35 -8.80 -3.15
CA VAL A 67 -2.24 -8.13 -2.21
C VAL A 67 -1.95 -6.64 -2.27
N SER A 68 -2.97 -5.80 -2.48
CA SER A 68 -2.83 -4.36 -2.31
C SER A 68 -3.42 -3.91 -0.98
N LEU A 69 -2.71 -2.99 -0.31
CA LEU A 69 -3.10 -2.38 0.96
C LEU A 69 -4.05 -1.20 0.72
N THR A 70 -4.62 -0.66 1.80
CA THR A 70 -5.35 0.62 1.72
C THR A 70 -4.36 1.79 1.83
N SER A 71 -4.68 2.88 1.14
CA SER A 71 -4.19 4.21 1.48
C SER A 71 -5.23 4.96 2.33
N PRO A 72 -4.81 5.92 3.19
CA PRO A 72 -5.71 6.74 4.00
C PRO A 72 -6.93 7.29 3.27
N GLU A 73 -6.73 7.87 2.08
CA GLU A 73 -7.76 8.53 1.27
C GLU A 73 -8.86 7.58 0.78
N GLN A 74 -8.60 6.27 0.72
CA GLN A 74 -9.58 5.27 0.29
C GLN A 74 -10.56 4.89 1.40
N VAL A 75 -10.12 5.02 2.66
CA VAL A 75 -10.83 4.54 3.87
C VAL A 75 -11.09 5.65 4.87
N TRP A 76 -10.93 6.90 4.45
CA TRP A 76 -11.09 8.05 5.33
C TRP A 76 -12.47 8.07 5.99
N PRO A 77 -12.61 8.26 7.32
CA PRO A 77 -13.91 8.12 8.00
C PRO A 77 -15.00 9.01 7.39
N ASN A 78 -14.65 10.24 7.01
CA ASN A 78 -15.56 11.09 6.26
C ASN A 78 -15.55 10.74 4.76
N ARG A 79 -16.62 10.08 4.30
CA ARG A 79 -16.83 9.70 2.89
C ARG A 79 -16.68 10.86 1.90
N ARG A 80 -17.05 12.08 2.30
CA ARG A 80 -16.97 13.28 1.44
C ARG A 80 -15.53 13.69 1.12
N GLN A 81 -14.55 13.20 1.88
CA GLN A 81 -13.13 13.48 1.68
C GLN A 81 -12.42 12.41 0.84
N ARG A 82 -13.15 11.37 0.41
CA ARG A 82 -12.59 10.32 -0.44
C ARG A 82 -12.57 10.78 -1.91
N PRO A 83 -11.58 10.33 -2.71
CA PRO A 83 -11.62 10.52 -4.16
C PRO A 83 -12.88 9.91 -4.76
N ALA A 84 -13.34 10.44 -5.90
CA ALA A 84 -14.52 9.90 -6.60
C ALA A 84 -14.33 8.44 -7.07
N LYS A 85 -13.08 8.05 -7.37
CA LYS A 85 -12.70 6.69 -7.77
C LYS A 85 -11.56 6.18 -6.88
N PRO A 86 -11.84 5.85 -5.60
CA PRO A 86 -10.79 5.53 -4.64
C PRO A 86 -10.05 4.24 -4.99
N PHE A 87 -10.63 3.36 -5.81
CA PHE A 87 -10.09 2.04 -6.15
C PHE A 87 -9.59 1.90 -7.59
N ALA A 88 -9.35 3.02 -8.30
CA ALA A 88 -8.95 2.98 -9.71
C ALA A 88 -7.60 2.25 -9.91
N ARG A 89 -6.68 2.33 -8.94
CA ARG A 89 -5.37 1.67 -9.01
C ARG A 89 -5.50 0.15 -8.81
N GLU A 90 -6.37 -0.29 -7.91
CA GLU A 90 -6.69 -1.70 -7.72
C GLU A 90 -7.30 -2.29 -8.98
N GLN A 91 -8.24 -1.57 -9.62
CA GLN A 91 -8.85 -1.99 -10.89
C GLN A 91 -7.81 -2.10 -12.02
N GLN A 92 -6.89 -1.13 -12.10
CA GLN A 92 -5.79 -1.18 -13.07
C GLN A 92 -4.87 -2.38 -12.81
N LEU A 93 -4.52 -2.65 -11.55
CA LEU A 93 -3.67 -3.77 -11.18
C LEU A 93 -4.35 -5.12 -11.47
N GLU A 94 -5.64 -5.24 -11.15
CA GLU A 94 -6.43 -6.44 -11.47
C GLU A 94 -6.45 -6.73 -12.97
N ALA A 95 -6.64 -5.70 -13.80
CA ALA A 95 -6.64 -5.84 -15.26
C ALA A 95 -5.28 -6.32 -15.80
N LEU A 96 -4.17 -5.98 -15.14
CA LEU A 96 -2.82 -6.42 -15.50
C LEU A 96 -2.51 -7.85 -15.01
N LEU A 97 -3.00 -8.23 -13.84
CA LEU A 97 -2.73 -9.53 -13.22
C LEU A 97 -3.61 -10.66 -13.77
N ARG A 98 -4.87 -10.36 -14.12
CA ARG A 98 -5.85 -11.35 -14.57
C ARG A 98 -5.38 -12.16 -15.80
N PRO A 99 -4.84 -11.55 -16.88
CA PRO A 99 -4.33 -12.31 -18.03
C PRO A 99 -3.11 -13.18 -17.70
N LEU A 100 -2.39 -12.90 -16.60
CA LEU A 100 -1.24 -13.67 -16.15
C LEU A 100 -1.61 -14.85 -15.24
N GLY A 101 -2.91 -15.03 -14.93
CA GLY A 101 -3.38 -16.06 -14.01
C GLY A 101 -2.94 -15.86 -12.56
N ILE A 102 -2.54 -14.64 -12.19
CA ILE A 102 -2.05 -14.33 -10.84
C ILE A 102 -3.23 -13.99 -9.93
N GLY A 103 -3.31 -14.64 -8.77
CA GLY A 103 -4.33 -14.34 -7.77
C GLY A 103 -4.14 -12.93 -7.21
N TYR A 104 -5.22 -12.14 -7.13
CA TYR A 104 -5.18 -10.77 -6.62
C TYR A 104 -6.24 -10.53 -5.54
N PHE A 105 -5.81 -10.06 -4.38
CA PHE A 105 -6.69 -9.69 -3.26
C PHE A 105 -6.56 -8.19 -2.94
N PRO A 106 -7.40 -7.33 -3.55
CA PRO A 106 -7.47 -5.92 -3.18
C PRO A 106 -8.14 -5.76 -1.82
N LEU A 107 -7.38 -5.36 -0.79
CA LEU A 107 -7.95 -5.18 0.55
C LEU A 107 -8.80 -3.92 0.66
N ALA A 108 -8.50 -2.89 -0.13
CA ALA A 108 -9.08 -1.56 0.05
C ALA A 108 -10.61 -1.50 0.02
N PRO A 109 -11.31 -2.13 -0.95
CA PRO A 109 -12.76 -2.14 -0.95
C PRO A 109 -13.37 -2.82 0.27
N THR A 110 -12.81 -3.97 0.68
CA THR A 110 -13.31 -4.75 1.82
C THR A 110 -13.11 -4.00 3.14
N LEU A 111 -11.90 -3.45 3.34
CA LEU A 111 -11.57 -2.72 4.57
C LEU A 111 -12.32 -1.39 4.67
N GLN A 112 -12.55 -0.69 3.56
CA GLN A 112 -13.39 0.49 3.55
C GLN A 112 -14.81 0.18 4.05
N GLN A 113 -15.44 -0.86 3.51
CA GLN A 113 -16.81 -1.24 3.90
C GLN A 113 -16.88 -1.59 5.40
N GLN A 114 -15.87 -2.30 5.90
CA GLN A 114 -15.80 -2.67 7.32
C GLN A 114 -15.54 -1.46 8.23
N ALA A 115 -14.67 -0.54 7.82
CA ALA A 115 -14.43 0.71 8.52
C ALA A 115 -15.70 1.55 8.62
N ASP A 116 -16.45 1.65 7.52
CA ASP A 116 -17.70 2.40 7.46
C ASP A 116 -18.78 1.80 8.35
N ALA A 117 -18.95 0.47 8.28
CA ALA A 117 -19.95 -0.24 9.08
C ALA A 117 -19.67 -0.15 10.60
N GLN A 118 -18.41 -0.01 10.99
CA GLN A 118 -17.98 -0.02 12.40
C GLN A 118 -17.56 1.37 12.92
N GLY A 119 -17.57 2.41 12.08
CA GLY A 119 -17.08 3.74 12.44
C GLY A 119 -15.60 3.78 12.81
N LEU A 120 -14.76 2.92 12.23
CA LEU A 120 -13.35 2.79 12.60
C LEU A 120 -12.44 3.65 11.71
N SER A 121 -11.44 4.29 12.32
CA SER A 121 -10.25 4.72 11.59
C SER A 121 -9.27 3.56 11.46
N LEU A 122 -8.74 3.34 10.25
CA LEU A 122 -7.78 2.26 9.98
C LEU A 122 -6.33 2.72 9.95
N HIS A 123 -6.09 4.03 9.94
CA HIS A 123 -4.78 4.64 9.80
C HIS A 123 -4.50 5.67 10.89
N GLY A 124 -3.22 5.92 11.13
CA GLY A 124 -2.73 6.93 12.05
C GLY A 124 -2.69 6.48 13.52
N PHE A 125 -1.87 7.17 14.30
CA PHE A 125 -1.60 6.86 15.70
C PHE A 125 -2.03 8.02 16.61
N PRO A 126 -2.32 7.76 17.90
CA PRO A 126 -2.54 8.83 18.87
C PRO A 126 -1.39 9.86 18.85
N GLY A 127 -1.71 11.14 18.90
CA GLY A 127 -0.72 12.23 18.85
C GLY A 127 -0.20 12.61 17.46
N GLN A 128 -0.68 11.96 16.39
CA GLN A 128 -0.46 12.34 15.00
C GLN A 128 -1.76 12.87 14.37
N GLN A 129 -1.69 13.45 13.16
CA GLN A 129 -2.91 13.77 12.42
C GLN A 129 -3.76 12.50 12.24
N PRO A 130 -5.02 12.48 12.72
CA PRO A 130 -5.86 11.29 12.67
C PRO A 130 -6.02 10.77 11.24
N GLY A 131 -5.96 9.45 11.05
CA GLY A 131 -6.23 8.83 9.76
C GLY A 131 -5.08 8.84 8.76
N LEU A 132 -3.95 9.51 9.01
CA LEU A 132 -2.83 9.54 8.06
C LEU A 132 -1.73 8.52 8.37
N GLY A 133 -0.96 8.17 7.33
CA GLY A 133 0.21 7.30 7.46
C GLY A 133 -0.15 5.81 7.46
N HIS A 134 0.56 5.03 8.27
CA HIS A 134 0.42 3.57 8.32
C HIS A 134 -0.89 3.10 8.94
N TRP A 135 -1.20 1.82 8.74
CA TRP A 135 -2.25 1.15 9.49
C TRP A 135 -2.05 1.26 10.99
N ASN A 136 -3.16 1.47 11.69
CA ASN A 136 -3.22 1.32 13.14
C ASN A 136 -3.66 -0.10 13.52
N ALA A 137 -3.93 -0.35 14.81
CA ALA A 137 -4.35 -1.65 15.28
C ALA A 137 -5.63 -2.17 14.59
N ASN A 138 -6.60 -1.29 14.28
CA ASN A 138 -7.81 -1.67 13.55
C ASN A 138 -7.49 -2.04 12.10
N GLY A 139 -6.67 -1.25 11.41
CA GLY A 139 -6.24 -1.53 10.03
C GLY A 139 -5.54 -2.89 9.94
N HIS A 140 -4.57 -3.15 10.81
CA HIS A 140 -3.88 -4.44 10.89
C HIS A 140 -4.83 -5.61 11.20
N ARG A 141 -5.74 -5.42 12.18
CA ARG A 141 -6.71 -6.48 12.56
C ARG A 141 -7.63 -6.84 11.40
N LEU A 142 -8.23 -5.85 10.74
CA LEU A 142 -9.15 -6.11 9.63
C LEU A 142 -8.43 -6.72 8.43
N ALA A 143 -7.23 -6.25 8.10
CA ALA A 143 -6.40 -6.85 7.04
C ALA A 143 -6.09 -8.33 7.32
N ALA A 144 -5.69 -8.66 8.56
CA ALA A 144 -5.38 -10.03 8.95
C ALA A 144 -6.61 -10.95 8.82
N VAL A 145 -7.78 -10.50 9.31
CA VAL A 145 -9.03 -11.27 9.21
C VAL A 145 -9.45 -11.46 7.75
N ALA A 146 -9.37 -10.41 6.92
CA ALA A 146 -9.74 -10.48 5.51
C ALA A 146 -8.82 -11.43 4.73
N LEU A 147 -7.50 -11.36 4.95
CA LEU A 147 -6.54 -12.25 4.32
C LEU A 147 -6.68 -13.70 4.79
N ALA A 148 -6.82 -13.93 6.10
CA ALA A 148 -7.02 -15.27 6.64
C ALA A 148 -8.24 -15.95 6.02
N ARG A 149 -9.37 -15.24 5.89
CA ARG A 149 -10.56 -15.79 5.22
C ARG A 149 -10.31 -16.20 3.77
N ARG A 150 -9.51 -15.43 3.02
CA ARG A 150 -9.19 -15.73 1.63
C ARG A 150 -8.21 -16.90 1.49
N LEU A 151 -7.18 -16.95 2.34
CA LEU A 151 -6.13 -17.97 2.31
C LEU A 151 -6.60 -19.30 2.89
N CYS A 152 -7.44 -19.27 3.92
CA CYS A 152 -7.97 -20.48 4.57
C CYS A 152 -9.28 -20.96 3.96
N ALA A 153 -9.88 -20.24 3.01
CA ALA A 153 -10.98 -20.77 2.23
C ALA A 153 -10.47 -21.99 1.45
N LYS A 154 -10.89 -23.17 1.89
CA LYS A 154 -10.50 -24.47 1.32
C LYS A 154 -10.60 -24.41 -0.22
N PRO A 155 -9.60 -24.88 -0.99
CA PRO A 155 -9.73 -24.96 -2.43
C PRO A 155 -10.92 -25.86 -2.76
N LEU A 156 -11.90 -25.34 -3.49
CA LEU A 156 -12.92 -26.17 -4.12
C LEU A 156 -12.24 -26.98 -5.22
N GLY A 157 -11.86 -28.21 -4.92
CA GLY A 157 -11.39 -29.16 -5.94
C GLY A 157 -9.99 -29.70 -5.69
N SER A 158 -9.90 -30.72 -4.84
CA SER A 158 -8.92 -31.80 -5.01
C SER A 158 -9.72 -33.09 -4.82
N ARG A 159 -10.35 -33.54 -5.90
CA ARG A 159 -10.82 -34.91 -6.07
C ARG A 159 -9.97 -35.53 -7.17
#